data_AF-A0A3C0K6X8-F1
#
_entry.id   AF-A0A3C0K6X8-F1
#
_cell.length_a   1.000
_cell.length_b   1.000
_cell.length_c   1.000
_cell.angle_alpha   90.00
_cell.angle_beta   90.00
_cell.angle_gamma   90.00
#
_symmetry.space_group_name_H-M   'P 1'
#
loop_
_entity.id
_entity.type
_entity.pdbx_description
1 polymer ?
#
loop_
_entity_poly.entity_id
_entity_poly.type
_entity_poly.pdbx_seq_one_letter_code
_entity_poly.pdbx_strand_id
1 'polypeptide(L)'
;MLDLVLWGTSDSNATNKWDTSGATMDAIAKHMLDTYGYTAGSYNSITFPTTQEQLLVKLNGNINDDHRAELVYQVTEDSYYANYDSSGRPTFSNNYYEIPPETERVTVNIYSDWTDRFSTRIRFSDRFFEQDANSGDGGYGGLMPEFHIYGLASSDIIYVGI
;
A
#
# COMPACT_ATOMS: atom_id res chain seq x y z
N MET A 1 3.37 -5.32 -19.64
CA MET A 1 2.68 -6.46 -19.01
C MET A 1 3.78 -7.33 -18.43
N LEU A 2 3.97 -7.31 -17.10
CA LEU A 2 5.00 -8.09 -16.43
C LEU A 2 4.33 -9.37 -15.93
N ASP A 3 4.47 -10.46 -16.68
CA ASP A 3 4.09 -11.80 -16.24
C ASP A 3 5.16 -12.31 -15.26
N LEU A 4 5.05 -11.95 -13.99
CA LEU A 4 5.90 -12.54 -12.96
C LEU A 4 5.29 -13.86 -12.48
N VAL A 5 5.59 -14.96 -13.20
CA VAL A 5 5.41 -16.31 -12.68
C VAL A 5 6.42 -16.50 -11.54
N LEU A 6 5.97 -16.33 -10.30
CA LEU A 6 6.88 -16.32 -9.15
C LEU A 6 7.28 -17.74 -8.73
N TRP A 7 6.48 -18.80 -8.95
CA TRP A 7 6.79 -20.20 -8.60
C TRP A 7 6.02 -21.24 -9.45
N GLY A 8 6.58 -22.44 -9.62
CA GLY A 8 5.94 -23.60 -10.28
C GLY A 8 6.65 -24.93 -10.02
N THR A 9 6.10 -26.02 -10.58
CA THR A 9 6.65 -27.38 -10.43
C THR A 9 8.01 -27.55 -11.12
N SER A 10 8.78 -28.58 -10.74
CA SER A 10 10.13 -28.83 -11.26
C SER A 10 10.17 -28.99 -12.79
N ASP A 11 9.09 -29.53 -13.34
CA ASP A 11 8.82 -29.78 -14.76
C ASP A 11 8.11 -28.60 -15.48
N SER A 12 7.87 -27.48 -14.80
CA SER A 12 7.21 -26.30 -15.38
C SER A 12 8.19 -25.33 -16.08
N ASN A 13 7.62 -24.32 -16.75
CA ASN A 13 8.36 -23.18 -17.30
C ASN A 13 8.48 -21.99 -16.32
N ALA A 14 8.17 -22.18 -15.03
CA ALA A 14 8.24 -21.12 -14.04
C ALA A 14 9.68 -20.66 -13.77
N THR A 15 9.84 -19.36 -13.49
CA THR A 15 11.13 -18.74 -13.13
C THR A 15 11.70 -19.33 -11.85
N ASN A 16 10.84 -19.61 -10.87
CA ASN A 16 11.22 -20.29 -9.65
C ASN A 16 10.56 -21.67 -9.60
N LYS A 17 11.34 -22.68 -9.22
CA LYS A 17 10.92 -24.08 -9.31
C LYS A 17 11.05 -24.76 -7.96
N TRP A 18 10.05 -25.55 -7.64
CA TRP A 18 10.08 -26.43 -6.47
C TRP A 18 10.31 -27.88 -6.89
N ASP A 19 10.95 -28.66 -6.01
CA ASP A 19 11.25 -30.08 -6.23
C ASP A 19 10.00 -30.98 -6.05
N THR A 20 8.95 -30.68 -6.81
CA THR A 20 7.70 -31.43 -6.93
C THR A 20 7.30 -31.46 -8.40
N SER A 21 6.84 -32.63 -8.88
CA SER A 21 6.34 -32.79 -10.26
C SER A 21 4.89 -32.34 -10.42
N GLY A 22 4.49 -31.93 -11.63
CA GLY A 22 3.09 -31.65 -11.97
C GLY A 22 2.18 -32.85 -11.69
N ALA A 23 2.65 -34.07 -12.00
CA ALA A 23 1.89 -35.30 -11.75
C ALA A 23 1.56 -35.51 -10.27
N THR A 24 2.47 -35.12 -9.36
CA THR A 24 2.22 -35.16 -7.92
C THR A 24 1.15 -34.16 -7.51
N MET A 25 1.20 -32.93 -8.05
CA MET A 25 0.19 -31.89 -7.78
C MET A 25 -1.19 -32.28 -8.32
N ASP A 26 -1.26 -32.89 -9.50
CA ASP A 26 -2.51 -33.40 -10.08
C ASP A 26 -3.12 -34.52 -9.23
N ALA A 27 -2.29 -35.43 -8.72
CA ALA A 27 -2.74 -36.49 -7.82
C ALA A 27 -3.33 -35.92 -6.52
N ILE A 28 -2.70 -34.88 -5.95
CA ILE A 28 -3.19 -34.17 -4.77
C ILE A 28 -4.53 -33.48 -5.07
N ALA A 29 -4.62 -32.73 -6.17
CA ALA A 29 -5.84 -32.03 -6.57
C ALA A 29 -7.01 -33.01 -6.78
N LYS A 30 -6.74 -34.15 -7.43
CA LYS A 30 -7.72 -35.22 -7.62
C LYS A 30 -8.16 -35.82 -6.29
N HIS A 31 -7.24 -36.11 -5.39
CA HIS A 31 -7.57 -36.64 -4.07
C HIS A 31 -8.44 -35.67 -3.25
N MET A 32 -8.13 -34.37 -3.30
CA MET A 32 -8.92 -33.33 -2.64
C MET A 32 -10.35 -33.25 -3.18
N LEU A 33 -10.51 -33.33 -4.50
CA LEU A 33 -11.82 -33.33 -5.14
C LEU A 33 -12.62 -34.60 -4.80
N ASP A 34 -12.00 -35.77 -4.95
CA ASP A 34 -12.67 -37.07 -4.76
C ASP A 34 -13.07 -37.31 -3.29
N THR A 35 -12.25 -36.82 -2.34
CA THR A 35 -12.44 -37.09 -0.91
C THR A 35 -13.22 -35.99 -0.18
N TYR A 36 -12.94 -34.73 -0.52
CA TYR A 36 -13.48 -33.56 0.20
C TYR A 36 -14.40 -32.70 -0.67
N GLY A 37 -14.59 -33.03 -1.95
CA GLY A 37 -15.39 -32.21 -2.88
C GLY A 37 -14.76 -30.85 -3.18
N TYR A 38 -13.46 -30.68 -2.88
CA TYR A 38 -12.78 -29.39 -2.95
C TYR A 38 -11.92 -29.27 -4.20
N THR A 39 -12.18 -28.24 -5.01
CA THR A 39 -11.41 -27.97 -6.24
C THR A 39 -10.17 -27.15 -5.89
N ALA A 40 -8.99 -27.77 -6.03
CA ALA A 40 -7.73 -27.15 -5.63
C ALA A 40 -7.35 -25.94 -6.49
N GLY A 41 -7.83 -25.80 -7.73
CA GLY A 41 -7.42 -24.68 -8.61
C GLY A 41 -6.07 -24.93 -9.28
N SER A 42 -5.46 -23.88 -9.85
CA SER A 42 -4.18 -24.01 -10.57
C SER A 42 -2.97 -23.92 -9.63
N TYR A 43 -1.86 -24.53 -10.01
CA TYR A 43 -0.62 -24.54 -9.23
C TYR A 43 0.62 -24.12 -10.03
N ASN A 44 0.43 -23.86 -11.33
CA ASN A 44 1.43 -23.33 -12.25
C ASN A 44 0.88 -22.03 -12.86
N SER A 45 1.75 -21.05 -13.10
CA SER A 45 1.39 -19.76 -13.72
C SER A 45 0.28 -19.01 -12.97
N ILE A 46 0.29 -19.08 -11.64
CA ILE A 46 -0.60 -18.26 -10.81
C ILE A 46 -0.15 -16.81 -10.95
N THR A 47 -1.04 -15.96 -11.46
CA THR A 47 -0.87 -14.51 -11.51
C THR A 47 -2.12 -13.89 -10.95
N PHE A 48 -1.94 -12.86 -10.13
CA PHE A 48 -3.05 -12.06 -9.66
C PHE A 48 -2.84 -10.63 -10.15
N PRO A 49 -3.86 -10.00 -10.74
CA PRO A 49 -3.77 -8.60 -11.09
C PRO A 49 -3.62 -7.80 -9.80
N THR A 50 -2.54 -7.02 -9.70
CA THR A 50 -2.41 -5.98 -8.67
C THR A 50 -2.90 -4.68 -9.28
N THR A 51 -3.80 -3.98 -8.60
CA THR A 51 -4.27 -2.66 -9.02
C THR A 51 -3.86 -1.61 -7.99
N GLN A 52 -3.64 -0.40 -8.46
CA GLN A 52 -3.38 0.77 -7.63
C GLN A 52 -4.10 1.95 -8.27
N GLU A 53 -5.02 2.54 -7.52
CA GLU A 53 -5.77 3.73 -7.91
C GLU A 53 -5.49 4.86 -6.92
N GLN A 54 -5.32 6.07 -7.45
CA GLN A 54 -5.02 7.24 -6.63
C GLN A 54 -5.85 8.44 -7.10
N LEU A 55 -6.63 9.00 -6.17
CA LEU A 55 -7.28 10.30 -6.32
C LEU A 55 -6.48 11.36 -5.56
N LEU A 56 -6.17 12.47 -6.24
CA LEU A 56 -5.50 13.62 -5.63
C LEU A 56 -6.25 14.91 -5.97
N VAL A 57 -6.70 15.61 -4.95
CA VAL A 57 -7.27 16.97 -5.07
C VAL A 57 -6.36 17.94 -4.35
N LYS A 58 -5.96 19.00 -5.06
CA LYS A 58 -5.11 20.05 -4.51
C LYS A 58 -5.75 21.41 -4.74
N LEU A 59 -6.03 22.12 -3.66
CA LEU A 59 -6.51 23.49 -3.68
C LEU A 59 -5.43 24.42 -3.13
N ASN A 60 -5.10 25.47 -3.88
CA ASN A 60 -4.16 26.50 -3.44
C ASN A 60 -4.88 27.85 -3.50
N GLY A 61 -4.61 28.71 -2.52
CA GLY A 61 -5.19 30.04 -2.48
C GLY A 61 -4.30 31.03 -1.75
N ASN A 62 -4.32 32.27 -2.23
CA ASN A 62 -3.75 33.39 -1.49
C ASN A 62 -4.82 33.93 -0.53
N ILE A 63 -4.49 34.02 0.75
CA ILE A 63 -5.34 34.63 1.77
C ILE A 63 -5.23 36.15 1.64
N ASN A 64 -4.01 36.64 1.50
CA ASN A 64 -3.65 38.02 1.16
C ASN A 64 -2.24 38.04 0.52
N ASP A 65 -1.62 39.23 0.41
CA ASP A 65 -0.30 39.39 -0.23
C ASP A 65 0.83 38.65 0.51
N ASP A 66 0.67 38.40 1.82
CA ASP A 66 1.70 37.84 2.71
C ASP A 66 1.40 36.41 3.18
N HIS A 67 0.20 35.88 2.90
CA HIS A 67 -0.24 34.59 3.39
C HIS A 67 -0.89 33.73 2.30
N ARG A 68 -0.47 32.46 2.22
CA ARG A 68 -1.00 31.46 1.30
C ARG A 68 -1.44 30.20 2.05
N ALA A 69 -2.53 29.60 1.61
CA ALA A 69 -2.97 28.30 2.06
C ALA A 69 -2.93 27.26 0.92
N GLU A 70 -2.74 26.01 1.31
CA GLU A 70 -2.81 24.84 0.45
C GLU A 70 -3.54 23.72 1.21
N LEU A 71 -4.54 23.12 0.56
CA LEU A 71 -5.22 21.91 1.00
C LEU A 71 -4.92 20.80 0.01
N VAL A 72 -4.50 19.65 0.51
CA VAL A 72 -4.29 18.42 -0.26
C VAL A 72 -5.16 17.32 0.32
N TYR A 73 -5.99 16.72 -0.51
CA TYR A 73 -6.78 15.54 -0.21
C TYR A 73 -6.32 14.41 -1.13
N GLN A 74 -5.94 13.28 -0.57
CA GLN A 74 -5.48 12.11 -1.31
C GLN A 74 -6.15 10.84 -0.80
N VAL A 75 -6.65 10.03 -1.71
CA VAL A 75 -7.10 8.66 -1.43
C VAL A 75 -6.31 7.72 -2.33
N THR A 76 -5.86 6.60 -1.79
CA THR A 76 -5.13 5.56 -2.52
C THR A 76 -5.70 4.21 -2.16
N GLU A 77 -6.17 3.50 -3.16
CA GLU A 77 -6.72 2.16 -3.06
C GLU A 77 -5.76 1.22 -3.79
N ASP A 78 -5.18 0.27 -3.06
CA ASP A 78 -4.40 -0.80 -3.68
C ASP A 78 -5.17 -2.12 -3.59
N SER A 79 -4.83 -3.07 -4.46
CA SER A 79 -5.25 -4.45 -4.33
C SER A 79 -4.08 -5.34 -4.67
N TYR A 80 -3.67 -6.18 -3.73
CA TYR A 80 -2.65 -7.20 -3.93
C TYR A 80 -3.06 -8.51 -3.29
N TYR A 81 -2.42 -9.59 -3.71
CA TYR A 81 -2.79 -10.94 -3.27
C TYR A 81 -1.69 -11.52 -2.39
N ALA A 82 -2.08 -12.02 -1.22
CA ALA A 82 -1.20 -12.71 -0.30
C ALA A 82 -1.55 -14.20 -0.23
N ASN A 83 -0.52 -15.01 -0.02
CA ASN A 83 -0.69 -16.43 0.25
C ASN A 83 -1.05 -16.61 1.73
N TYR A 84 -2.01 -17.47 2.02
CA TYR A 84 -2.39 -17.81 3.40
C TYR A 84 -1.26 -18.51 4.17
N ASP A 85 -0.42 -19.27 3.48
CA ASP A 85 0.74 -19.96 4.06
C ASP A 85 2.04 -19.31 3.56
N SER A 86 2.81 -18.73 4.48
CA SER A 86 4.12 -18.12 4.18
C SER A 86 5.20 -19.14 3.76
N SER A 87 4.87 -20.42 3.68
CA SER A 87 5.83 -21.45 3.26
C SER A 87 6.20 -21.29 1.78
N GLY A 88 7.50 -21.32 1.46
CA GLY A 88 8.01 -21.22 0.09
C GLY A 88 7.72 -22.44 -0.79
N ARG A 89 6.59 -23.12 -0.57
CA ARG A 89 6.14 -24.32 -1.27
C ARG A 89 5.16 -23.94 -2.38
N PRO A 90 5.04 -24.75 -3.44
CA PRO A 90 4.02 -24.56 -4.46
C PRO A 90 2.64 -24.75 -3.81
N THR A 91 1.90 -23.66 -3.71
CA THR A 91 0.54 -23.63 -3.20
C THR A 91 -0.43 -23.48 -4.36
N PHE A 92 -1.61 -24.05 -4.19
CA PHE A 92 -2.69 -23.85 -5.14
C PHE A 92 -3.23 -22.42 -5.14
N SER A 93 -3.83 -21.98 -6.25
CA SER A 93 -4.33 -20.61 -6.47
C SER A 93 -5.43 -20.19 -5.49
N ASN A 94 -6.18 -21.16 -4.96
CA ASN A 94 -7.21 -20.95 -3.94
C ASN A 94 -6.64 -20.66 -2.53
N ASN A 95 -5.33 -20.80 -2.35
CA ASN A 95 -4.64 -20.46 -1.11
C ASN A 95 -4.24 -18.98 -1.03
N TYR A 96 -4.54 -18.22 -2.08
CA TYR A 96 -4.33 -16.78 -2.11
C TYR A 96 -5.63 -16.04 -1.83
N TYR A 97 -5.51 -14.91 -1.15
CA TYR A 97 -6.62 -14.00 -0.88
C TYR A 97 -6.21 -12.57 -1.23
N GLU A 98 -7.21 -11.78 -1.60
CA GLU A 98 -7.03 -10.37 -1.91
C GLU A 98 -6.94 -9.54 -0.63
N ILE A 99 -6.01 -8.60 -0.62
CA ILE A 99 -5.83 -7.59 0.42
C ILE A 99 -6.05 -6.24 -0.24
N PRO A 100 -7.17 -5.56 0.07
CA PRO A 100 -7.44 -4.21 -0.43
C PRO A 100 -7.07 -3.16 0.63
N PRO A 101 -5.82 -2.69 0.75
CA PRO A 101 -5.54 -1.58 1.64
C PRO A 101 -6.06 -0.27 1.05
N GLU A 102 -6.54 0.60 1.93
CA GLU A 102 -6.93 1.96 1.59
C GLU A 102 -6.13 2.95 2.44
N THR A 103 -5.62 4.01 1.82
CA THR A 103 -4.97 5.12 2.51
C THR A 103 -5.68 6.42 2.17
N GLU A 104 -6.21 7.10 3.18
CA GLU A 104 -6.74 8.45 3.05
C GLU A 104 -5.81 9.45 3.75
N ARG A 105 -5.56 10.60 3.12
CA ARG A 105 -4.71 11.65 3.67
C ARG A 105 -5.28 13.03 3.40
N VAL A 106 -5.37 13.83 4.46
CA VAL A 106 -5.68 15.26 4.37
C VAL A 106 -4.48 16.05 4.87
N THR A 107 -4.06 17.07 4.13
CA THR A 107 -2.97 17.96 4.54
C THR A 107 -3.35 19.41 4.30
N VAL A 108 -3.24 20.23 5.34
CA VAL A 108 -3.37 21.68 5.28
C VAL A 108 -2.00 22.31 5.52
N ASN A 109 -1.57 23.19 4.63
CA ASN A 109 -0.39 24.02 4.79
C ASN A 109 -0.78 25.50 4.79
N ILE A 110 -0.25 26.25 5.74
CA ILE A 110 -0.34 27.71 5.79
C ILE A 110 1.08 28.27 5.72
N TYR A 111 1.31 29.12 4.74
CA TYR A 111 2.57 29.81 4.50
C TYR A 111 2.37 31.29 4.85
N SER A 112 3.30 31.86 5.62
CA SER A 112 3.24 33.26 6.05
C SER A 112 4.59 33.93 5.87
N ASP A 113 4.62 35.01 5.12
CA ASP A 113 5.77 35.89 4.92
C ASP A 113 5.58 37.14 5.78
N TRP A 114 6.17 37.17 6.96
CA TRP A 114 5.97 38.26 7.92
C TRP A 114 6.83 39.48 7.59
N THR A 115 8.00 39.26 7.00
CA THR A 115 8.91 40.28 6.45
C THR A 115 9.71 39.69 5.29
N ASP A 116 10.43 40.52 4.52
CA ASP A 116 11.36 40.09 3.46
C ASP A 116 12.40 39.04 3.88
N ARG A 117 12.64 38.87 5.18
CA ARG A 117 13.64 37.97 5.76
C ARG A 117 13.08 37.02 6.80
N PHE A 118 11.76 36.94 6.99
CA PHE A 118 11.18 36.07 8.01
C PHE A 118 9.88 35.49 7.50
N SER A 119 9.85 34.17 7.35
CA SER A 119 8.65 33.43 6.96
C SER A 119 8.48 32.15 7.75
N THR A 120 7.24 31.67 7.84
CA THR A 120 6.88 30.48 8.58
C THR A 120 5.96 29.60 7.76
N ARG A 121 6.03 28.28 7.96
CA ARG A 121 5.04 27.33 7.46
C ARG A 121 4.50 26.49 8.60
N ILE A 122 3.17 26.44 8.70
CA ILE A 122 2.45 25.53 9.58
C ILE A 122 1.82 24.46 8.71
N ARG A 123 2.00 23.20 9.07
CA ARG A 123 1.40 22.06 8.39
C ARG A 123 0.63 21.21 9.39
N PHE A 124 -0.54 20.78 8.99
CA PHE A 124 -1.32 19.75 9.66
C PHE A 124 -1.60 18.66 8.65
N SER A 125 -1.21 17.43 8.95
CA SER A 125 -1.54 16.26 8.13
C SER A 125 -2.26 15.25 9.00
N ASP A 126 -3.38 14.74 8.52
CA ASP A 126 -4.01 13.54 9.04
C ASP A 126 -3.91 12.45 7.99
N ARG A 127 -3.69 11.21 8.42
CA ARG A 127 -3.59 10.05 7.55
C ARG A 127 -4.32 8.89 8.19
N PHE A 128 -5.33 8.37 7.51
CA PHE A 128 -6.02 7.14 7.84
C PHE A 128 -5.51 6.01 6.93
N PHE A 129 -5.48 4.79 7.48
CA PHE A 129 -5.02 3.61 6.76
C PHE A 129 -5.86 2.42 7.19
N GLU A 130 -6.48 1.73 6.23
CA GLU A 130 -7.27 0.54 6.49
C GLU A 130 -6.71 -0.64 5.69
N GLN A 131 -6.65 -1.81 6.32
CA GLN A 131 -6.28 -3.05 5.68
C GLN A 131 -7.05 -4.19 6.33
N ASP A 132 -7.78 -4.95 5.51
CA ASP A 132 -8.49 -6.14 5.96
C ASP A 132 -7.51 -7.21 6.49
N ALA A 133 -7.80 -7.67 7.71
CA ALA A 133 -7.22 -8.82 8.43
C ALA A 133 -5.81 -8.73 9.07
N ASN A 134 -5.03 -7.64 8.96
CA ASN A 134 -3.74 -7.57 9.69
C ASN A 134 -3.30 -6.19 10.18
N SER A 135 -4.26 -5.29 10.40
CA SER A 135 -4.00 -4.00 11.04
C SER A 135 -3.73 -4.18 12.54
N GLY A 136 -2.51 -4.59 12.92
CA GLY A 136 -2.07 -4.69 14.32
C GLY A 136 -2.18 -3.38 15.11
N ASP A 137 -2.42 -2.27 14.41
CA ASP A 137 -2.64 -0.92 14.96
C ASP A 137 -4.03 -0.34 14.59
N GLY A 138 -4.99 -1.18 14.19
CA GLY A 138 -6.41 -0.82 14.07
C GLY A 138 -6.78 0.30 13.09
N GLY A 139 -5.86 0.71 12.22
CA GLY A 139 -6.13 1.75 11.22
C GLY A 139 -6.37 3.14 11.80
N TYR A 140 -5.74 3.49 12.93
CA TYR A 140 -5.98 4.80 13.53
C TYR A 140 -5.27 5.93 12.78
N GLY A 141 -6.06 6.96 12.44
CA GLY A 141 -5.58 8.20 11.87
C GLY A 141 -4.56 8.88 12.78
N GLY A 142 -3.46 9.36 12.20
CA GLY A 142 -2.40 10.06 12.93
C GLY A 142 -2.29 11.53 12.56
N LEU A 143 -2.52 12.43 13.52
CA LEU A 143 -2.26 13.85 13.37
C LEU A 143 -0.77 14.15 13.45
N MET A 144 -0.22 14.70 12.37
CA MET A 144 1.19 15.04 12.22
C MET A 144 1.32 16.57 12.00
N PRO A 145 1.37 17.37 13.07
CA PRO A 145 1.62 18.80 12.94
C PRO A 145 3.12 19.10 12.77
N GLU A 146 3.46 20.00 11.85
CA GLU A 146 4.84 20.45 11.60
C GLU A 146 4.90 21.98 11.59
N PHE A 147 5.98 22.54 12.15
CA PHE A 147 6.25 23.96 12.14
C PHE A 147 7.64 24.25 11.56
N HIS A 148 7.70 25.16 10.59
CA HIS A 148 8.92 25.52 9.90
C HIS A 148 9.14 27.03 9.98
N ILE A 149 10.39 27.44 10.22
CA ILE A 149 10.81 28.83 10.23
C ILE A 149 11.92 29.03 9.19
N TYR A 150 11.81 30.09 8.41
CA TYR A 150 12.76 30.45 7.36
C TYR A 150 13.27 31.88 7.60
N GLY A 151 14.54 32.12 7.22
CA GLY A 151 15.15 33.45 7.24
C GLY A 151 15.99 33.80 8.48
N LEU A 152 16.20 32.84 9.38
CA LEU A 152 17.30 32.85 10.35
C LEU A 152 18.58 32.31 9.69
N ALA A 153 19.75 32.45 10.33
CA ALA A 153 21.03 31.97 9.79
C ALA A 153 21.02 30.46 9.41
N SER A 154 20.04 29.71 9.93
CA SER A 154 19.66 28.34 9.53
C SER A 154 18.14 28.25 9.37
N SER A 155 17.66 27.44 8.41
CA SER A 155 16.25 27.06 8.32
C SER A 155 15.99 25.89 9.28
N ASP A 156 15.23 26.13 10.34
CA ASP A 156 14.95 25.12 11.36
C ASP A 156 13.56 24.51 11.15
N ILE A 157 13.49 23.18 11.28
CA ILE A 157 12.24 22.41 11.25
C ILE A 157 11.99 21.89 12.66
N ILE A 158 10.84 22.23 13.23
CA ILE A 158 10.42 21.77 14.55
C ILE A 158 9.21 20.85 14.37
N TYR A 159 9.38 19.59 14.75
CA TYR A 159 8.28 18.62 14.86
C TYR A 159 7.69 18.71 16.26
N VAL A 160 6.40 19.02 16.35
CA VAL A 160 5.68 19.06 17.63
C VAL A 160 4.80 17.81 17.69
N GLY A 161 5.38 16.67 18.06
CA GLY A 161 4.59 15.45 18.24
C GLY A 161 3.60 15.58 19.40
N ILE A 162 2.39 15.03 19.23
CA ILE A 162 1.45 14.72 20.33
C ILE A 162 1.46 13.22 20.59
#